data_AF-R8BPK6-F1
#
_entry.id   AF-R8BPK6-F1
#
_cell.length_a   1.000
_cell.length_b   1.000
_cell.length_c   1.000
_cell.angle_alpha   90.00
_cell.angle_beta   90.00
_cell.angle_gamma   90.00
#
_symmetry.space_group_name_H-M   'P 1'
#
loop_
_entity.id
_entity.type
_entity.pdbx_description
1 polymer ?
#
loop_
_entity_poly.entity_id
_entity_poly.type
_entity_poly.pdbx_seq_one_letter_code
_entity_poly.pdbx_strand_id
1 'polypeptide(L)'
;MTGAAYLAGLDTAQGKMPNAPVIVADIGGTTTDVCALFHDCANAVGAAIAKVSGSIDVIKVMENLDEEEVVNSVCEEAKQRAIEAGADPATVRIIELDNMPLQYVQMRASRIVARAAGNLNKDMPSSHVTDSQVQEVEDNWTRSARKTANADKDPKDFIVSPSVLIDVSQYRPEVDKNGTWWVSEVDCYMCYMAARAAIKAGHRLAVVDVDSLPEDEYIMGSVSYGAPTVTLERIPSGTEAKDATDALLMSYPGLKMAAQAAIEIGGMNGIRPLLTGLDYGVPAIDGDFMGRAYPRLYILTPFLYGMSATPCTQSDGMGNVVTVNKCADFRKLEKIHRKAGHELGLFSQMVEANPSGRVLYVGKIVNVHRYVSAGGYTEGSVRLKPLSEDEQEYGDAVGTETREMVLPFQNEYLYAELVEPGQASKAGRPRGEILCTVPDLISLVGTDGYALGTQDLRYGVRVSVVAFVAHPHWYTPQGIRVGGPTEFGYKDLDFIPLGTPYYEPKRVTQEFRPQ
;
A
#
# COMPACT_ATOMS: atom_id res chain seq x y z
N MET A 1 13.79 -5.82 25.14
CA MET A 1 15.24 -5.62 24.90
C MET A 1 15.94 -5.46 26.26
N THR A 2 16.34 -6.56 26.86
CA THR A 2 16.96 -6.69 28.19
C THR A 2 18.42 -7.16 28.05
N GLY A 3 19.13 -6.69 27.02
CA GLY A 3 20.41 -7.28 26.61
C GLY A 3 21.67 -6.56 27.12
N ALA A 4 21.74 -5.23 26.98
CA ALA A 4 23.02 -4.54 27.15
C ALA A 4 23.39 -4.21 28.62
N ALA A 5 22.42 -4.19 29.55
CA ALA A 5 22.67 -3.94 30.97
C ALA A 5 22.70 -5.21 31.83
N TYR A 6 22.10 -6.32 31.39
CA TYR A 6 22.18 -7.60 32.12
C TYR A 6 23.60 -8.19 32.10
N LEU A 7 24.39 -7.91 31.07
CA LEU A 7 25.78 -8.41 30.97
C LEU A 7 26.84 -7.43 31.48
N ALA A 8 26.47 -6.19 31.80
CA ALA A 8 27.44 -5.27 32.36
C ALA A 8 27.81 -5.62 33.80
N GLY A 9 27.03 -6.40 34.56
CA GLY A 9 27.47 -6.79 35.91
C GLY A 9 27.75 -5.62 36.86
N LEU A 10 27.43 -4.38 36.43
CA LEU A 10 27.39 -3.17 37.26
C LEU A 10 26.13 -3.17 38.13
N ASP A 11 25.23 -4.13 37.92
CA ASP A 11 24.10 -4.46 38.77
C ASP A 11 24.51 -5.21 40.06
N THR A 12 25.81 -5.43 40.30
CA THR A 12 26.32 -5.88 41.60
C THR A 12 27.41 -4.96 42.16
N ALA A 13 27.35 -4.70 43.47
CA ALA A 13 28.08 -3.63 44.16
C ALA A 13 29.62 -3.76 44.26
N GLN A 14 30.32 -4.53 43.40
CA GLN A 14 31.76 -4.81 43.56
C GLN A 14 32.66 -4.69 42.30
N GLY A 15 32.17 -4.35 41.11
CA GLY A 15 32.99 -4.33 39.88
C GLY A 15 33.45 -2.94 39.39
N LYS A 16 34.29 -2.19 40.12
CA LYS A 16 34.99 -1.01 39.56
C LYS A 16 36.30 -1.45 38.90
N MET A 17 36.45 -1.26 37.59
CA MET A 17 37.76 -1.22 36.94
C MET A 17 37.98 0.13 36.25
N PRO A 18 38.73 1.05 36.88
CA PRO A 18 39.18 2.27 36.21
C PRO A 18 40.33 1.91 35.25
N ASN A 19 40.24 2.35 34.00
CA ASN A 19 41.32 2.36 32.99
C ASN A 19 41.76 1.01 32.40
N ALA A 20 40.86 0.07 32.13
CA ALA A 20 41.17 -1.09 31.28
C ALA A 20 40.45 -1.00 29.92
N PRO A 21 41.12 -1.30 28.78
CA PRO A 21 40.47 -1.34 27.48
C PRO A 21 39.54 -2.55 27.37
N VAL A 22 38.30 -2.30 26.96
CA VAL A 22 37.25 -3.31 26.78
C VAL A 22 37.05 -3.56 25.28
N ILE A 23 37.12 -4.83 24.86
CA ILE A 23 36.71 -5.27 23.51
C ILE A 23 35.35 -5.95 23.63
N VAL A 24 34.40 -5.53 22.80
CA VAL A 24 33.07 -6.14 22.66
C VAL A 24 33.00 -6.80 21.28
N ALA A 25 32.46 -8.02 21.21
CA ALA A 25 32.29 -8.78 19.97
C ALA A 25 30.83 -9.19 19.72
N ASP A 26 30.44 -8.97 18.46
CA ASP A 26 29.36 -9.46 17.59
C ASP A 26 27.94 -9.76 18.14
N ILE A 27 26.98 -8.98 17.63
CA ILE A 27 25.54 -9.31 17.61
C ILE A 27 25.12 -9.22 16.14
N GLY A 28 24.83 -10.36 15.52
CA GLY A 28 24.62 -10.47 14.08
C GLY A 28 23.66 -9.41 13.50
N GLY A 29 24.13 -8.73 12.45
CA GLY A 29 23.35 -7.77 11.66
C GLY A 29 24.19 -6.61 11.10
N THR A 30 25.29 -6.25 11.75
CA THR A 30 26.28 -5.25 11.28
C THR A 30 27.69 -5.73 11.60
N THR A 31 28.67 -5.45 10.74
CA THR A 31 30.00 -6.09 10.80
C THR A 31 30.92 -5.63 11.94
N THR A 32 30.70 -4.47 12.61
CA THR A 32 31.45 -4.03 13.82
C THR A 32 30.81 -2.78 14.45
N ASP A 33 30.69 -2.71 15.79
CA ASP A 33 30.38 -1.48 16.54
C ASP A 33 31.60 -0.99 17.33
N VAL A 34 31.93 0.31 17.24
CA VAL A 34 33.09 0.94 17.90
C VAL A 34 32.63 2.04 18.84
N CYS A 35 32.95 1.92 20.14
CA CYS A 35 32.82 3.02 21.09
C CYS A 35 34.15 3.79 21.17
N ALA A 36 34.15 5.07 20.81
CA ALA A 36 35.37 5.88 20.74
C ALA A 36 35.90 6.28 22.13
N LEU A 37 37.23 6.26 22.30
CA LEU A 37 38.00 6.58 23.52
C LEU A 37 37.73 7.99 24.12
N PHE A 38 37.08 8.88 23.38
CA PHE A 38 36.82 10.28 23.76
C PHE A 38 35.40 10.72 23.35
N HIS A 39 34.39 9.93 23.73
CA HIS A 39 33.00 10.15 23.31
C HIS A 39 32.45 11.54 23.67
N ASP A 40 33.01 12.17 24.70
CA ASP A 40 32.63 13.48 25.25
C ASP A 40 33.16 14.66 24.44
N CYS A 41 34.22 14.48 23.64
CA CYS A 41 34.72 15.49 22.70
C CYS A 41 34.78 15.01 21.25
N ALA A 42 34.13 13.87 20.94
CA ALA A 42 34.13 13.25 19.62
C ALA A 42 33.71 14.19 18.48
N ASN A 43 32.74 15.09 18.73
CA ASN A 43 32.32 16.08 17.74
C ASN A 43 33.40 17.11 17.43
N ALA A 44 34.13 17.59 18.45
CA ALA A 44 35.21 18.55 18.28
C ALA A 44 36.42 17.91 17.58
N VAL A 45 36.75 16.67 17.94
CA VAL A 45 37.76 15.87 17.24
C VAL A 45 37.35 15.65 15.79
N GLY A 46 36.08 15.30 15.54
CA GLY A 46 35.51 15.13 14.20
C GLY A 46 35.60 16.40 13.34
N ALA A 47 35.30 17.57 13.91
CA ALA A 47 35.45 18.84 13.23
C ALA A 47 36.93 19.20 12.97
N ALA A 48 37.83 18.93 13.92
CA ALA A 48 39.26 19.24 13.79
C ALA A 48 39.98 18.34 12.76
N ILE A 49 39.51 17.11 12.55
CA ILE A 49 40.04 16.18 11.53
C ILE A 49 39.28 16.27 10.19
N ALA A 50 38.22 17.08 10.12
CA ALA A 50 37.39 17.19 8.93
C ALA A 50 38.20 17.80 7.77
N LYS A 51 37.97 17.23 6.58
CA LYS A 51 38.52 17.75 5.33
C LYS A 51 37.64 18.87 4.81
N VAL A 52 38.25 19.84 4.12
CA VAL A 52 37.50 20.88 3.42
C VAL A 52 36.80 20.23 2.24
N SER A 53 35.48 20.44 2.13
CA SER A 53 34.67 19.79 1.11
C SER A 53 33.87 20.78 0.28
N GLY A 54 33.73 20.49 -1.01
CA GLY A 54 32.78 21.11 -1.92
C GLY A 54 31.73 20.09 -2.32
N SER A 55 30.48 20.51 -2.43
CA SER A 55 29.40 19.62 -2.87
C SER A 55 28.53 20.30 -3.93
N ILE A 56 28.04 19.46 -4.83
CA ILE A 56 27.09 19.82 -5.87
C ILE A 56 25.97 18.80 -5.88
N ASP A 57 24.77 19.32 -6.03
CA ASP A 57 23.54 18.56 -6.18
C ASP A 57 22.75 19.23 -7.31
N VAL A 58 22.72 18.59 -8.48
CA VAL A 58 22.14 19.17 -9.70
C VAL A 58 21.37 18.14 -10.50
N ILE A 59 20.31 18.57 -11.17
CA ILE A 59 19.60 17.78 -12.17
C ILE A 59 20.11 18.15 -13.56
N LYS A 60 20.57 17.16 -14.32
CA LYS A 60 21.05 17.32 -15.70
C LYS A 60 20.19 16.51 -16.66
N VAL A 61 19.77 17.14 -17.76
CA VAL A 61 19.10 16.48 -18.88
C VAL A 61 20.18 15.96 -19.83
N MET A 62 20.22 14.64 -20.03
CA MET A 62 21.21 13.86 -20.79
C MET A 62 20.81 13.66 -22.26
N GLU A 63 19.81 14.40 -22.76
CA GLU A 63 19.35 14.26 -24.13
C GLU A 63 20.41 14.81 -25.10
N ASN A 64 21.02 13.91 -25.89
CA ASN A 64 22.14 14.19 -26.80
C ASN A 64 23.47 14.56 -26.12
N LEU A 65 23.63 14.29 -24.81
CA LEU A 65 24.88 14.47 -24.09
C LEU A 65 25.50 13.11 -23.73
N ASP A 66 26.82 13.06 -23.66
CA ASP A 66 27.52 11.90 -23.12
C ASP A 66 27.46 11.92 -21.59
N GLU A 67 27.02 10.81 -21.00
CA GLU A 67 26.78 10.71 -19.56
C GLU A 67 28.10 10.83 -18.77
N GLU A 68 29.18 10.29 -19.31
CA GLU A 68 30.51 10.34 -18.70
C GLU A 68 31.06 11.78 -18.69
N GLU A 69 30.91 12.52 -19.79
CA GLU A 69 31.25 13.95 -19.85
C GLU A 69 30.47 14.80 -18.84
N VAL A 70 29.15 14.57 -18.70
CA VAL A 70 28.31 15.33 -17.76
C VAL A 70 28.71 15.04 -16.31
N VAL A 71 28.91 13.78 -15.96
CA VAL A 71 29.36 13.38 -14.62
C VAL A 71 30.75 13.94 -14.31
N ASN A 72 31.67 13.92 -15.27
CA ASN A 72 33.00 14.51 -15.12
C ASN A 72 32.94 16.03 -14.89
N SER A 73 32.08 16.73 -15.63
CA SER A 73 31.88 18.17 -15.43
C SER A 73 31.36 18.51 -14.02
N VAL A 74 30.39 17.74 -13.50
CA VAL A 74 29.86 17.94 -12.15
C VAL A 74 30.91 17.61 -11.08
N CYS A 75 31.71 16.57 -11.30
CA CYS A 75 32.85 16.24 -10.44
C CYS A 75 33.87 17.37 -10.38
N GLU A 76 34.28 17.94 -11.52
CA GLU A 76 35.24 19.05 -11.56
C GLU A 76 34.70 20.30 -10.86
N GLU A 77 33.41 20.62 -11.03
CA GLU A 77 32.80 21.76 -10.34
C GLU A 77 32.73 21.51 -8.81
N ALA A 78 32.48 20.28 -8.35
CA ALA A 78 32.54 19.94 -6.93
C ALA A 78 33.97 20.07 -6.36
N LYS A 79 35.00 19.66 -7.12
CA LYS A 79 36.41 19.87 -6.74
C LYS A 79 36.75 21.35 -6.66
N GLN A 80 36.30 22.14 -7.63
CA GLN A 80 36.52 23.57 -7.67
C GLN A 80 35.89 24.28 -6.45
N ARG A 81 34.66 23.92 -6.08
CA ARG A 81 34.02 24.42 -4.84
C ARG A 81 34.82 24.06 -3.58
N ALA A 82 35.43 22.86 -3.53
CA ALA A 82 36.28 22.47 -2.41
C ALA A 82 37.53 23.36 -2.33
N ILE A 83 38.16 23.64 -3.48
CA ILE A 83 39.34 24.51 -3.59
C ILE A 83 39.00 25.94 -3.17
N GLU A 84 37.88 26.47 -3.64
CA GLU A 84 37.37 27.81 -3.28
C GLU A 84 37.06 27.91 -1.78
N ALA A 85 36.57 26.82 -1.17
CA ALA A 85 36.38 26.71 0.27
C ALA A 85 37.70 26.59 1.07
N GLY A 86 38.86 26.52 0.39
CA GLY A 86 40.18 26.49 1.00
C GLY A 86 40.85 25.11 1.04
N ALA A 87 40.37 24.13 0.28
CA ALA A 87 41.07 22.86 0.14
C ALA A 87 42.34 23.03 -0.71
N ASP A 88 43.40 22.31 -0.35
CA ASP A 88 44.62 22.19 -1.15
C ASP A 88 44.31 21.41 -2.44
N PRO A 89 44.41 22.04 -3.64
CA PRO A 89 44.11 21.42 -4.93
C PRO A 89 44.79 20.07 -5.15
N ALA A 90 46.02 19.88 -4.63
CA ALA A 90 46.78 18.64 -4.81
C ALA A 90 46.17 17.45 -4.04
N THR A 91 45.31 17.71 -3.06
CA THR A 91 44.73 16.69 -2.17
C THR A 91 43.25 16.43 -2.40
N VAL A 92 42.59 17.29 -3.20
CA VAL A 92 41.15 17.21 -3.48
C VAL A 92 40.84 16.01 -4.35
N ARG A 93 39.87 15.20 -3.90
CA ARG A 93 39.36 14.04 -4.63
C ARG A 93 37.85 13.91 -4.42
N ILE A 94 37.18 13.27 -5.36
CA ILE A 94 35.78 12.89 -5.20
C ILE A 94 35.71 11.83 -4.10
N ILE A 95 34.89 12.10 -3.08
CA ILE A 95 34.64 11.18 -1.96
C ILE A 95 33.25 10.54 -2.04
N GLU A 96 32.34 11.15 -2.79
CA GLU A 96 30.97 10.69 -2.96
C GLU A 96 30.51 11.11 -4.36
N LEU A 97 29.95 10.16 -5.10
CA LEU A 97 29.34 10.39 -6.40
C LEU A 97 28.12 9.49 -6.51
N ASP A 98 26.95 10.10 -6.49
CA ASP A 98 25.68 9.45 -6.75
C ASP A 98 25.09 10.03 -8.02
N ASN A 99 24.96 9.19 -9.05
CA ASN A 99 24.21 9.49 -10.26
C ASN A 99 22.88 8.74 -10.17
N MET A 100 21.81 9.49 -9.88
CA MET A 100 20.46 8.98 -9.67
C MET A 100 19.60 9.32 -10.90
N PRO A 101 19.35 8.38 -11.82
CA PRO A 101 18.43 8.61 -12.91
C PRO A 101 17.05 8.98 -12.37
N LEU A 102 16.49 10.10 -12.85
CA LEU A 102 15.12 10.46 -12.53
C LEU A 102 14.19 9.49 -13.23
N GLN A 103 13.53 8.67 -12.43
CA GLN A 103 12.49 7.78 -12.92
C GLN A 103 11.32 8.62 -13.42
N TYR A 104 10.58 8.11 -14.41
CA TYR A 104 9.36 8.74 -14.92
C TYR A 104 9.57 10.08 -15.68
N VAL A 105 10.73 10.35 -16.28
CA VAL A 105 10.93 11.52 -17.17
C VAL A 105 11.10 11.03 -18.62
N GLN A 106 10.51 11.73 -19.61
CA GLN A 106 10.70 11.35 -21.04
C GLN A 106 12.11 11.70 -21.54
N MET A 107 12.62 12.85 -21.08
CA MET A 107 14.01 13.23 -21.26
C MET A 107 14.86 12.38 -20.32
N ARG A 108 15.92 11.73 -20.81
CA ARG A 108 16.89 11.06 -19.93
C ARG A 108 17.48 12.12 -19.01
N ALA A 109 17.09 12.18 -17.75
CA ALA A 109 17.62 13.15 -16.80
C ALA A 109 18.10 12.42 -15.54
N SER A 110 19.18 12.89 -14.94
CA SER A 110 19.71 12.35 -13.70
C SER A 110 19.98 13.47 -12.71
N ARG A 111 19.69 13.21 -11.42
CA ARG A 111 20.21 14.00 -10.31
C ARG A 111 21.61 13.48 -10.00
N ILE A 112 22.61 14.35 -10.08
CA ILE A 112 24.00 14.03 -9.79
C ILE A 112 24.38 14.76 -8.51
N VAL A 113 24.72 13.98 -7.50
CA VAL A 113 25.30 14.47 -6.25
C VAL A 113 26.78 14.12 -6.27
N ALA A 114 27.65 15.13 -6.25
CA ALA A 114 29.08 14.94 -6.18
C ALA A 114 29.64 15.72 -4.99
N ARG A 115 30.44 15.04 -4.17
CA ARG A 115 31.18 15.67 -3.07
C ARG A 115 32.67 15.43 -3.28
N ALA A 116 33.43 16.51 -3.28
CA ALA A 116 34.88 16.48 -3.29
C ALA A 116 35.41 16.92 -1.93
N ALA A 117 36.50 16.33 -1.45
CA ALA A 117 37.16 16.76 -0.22
C ALA A 117 38.68 16.67 -0.32
N GLY A 118 39.36 17.63 0.31
CA GLY A 118 40.81 17.74 0.40
C GLY A 118 41.26 18.27 1.76
N ASN A 119 42.56 18.22 2.02
CA ASN A 119 43.12 18.82 3.23
C ASN A 119 43.02 20.36 3.13
N LEU A 120 42.89 21.04 4.26
CA LEU A 120 42.94 22.51 4.30
C LEU A 120 44.28 23.02 3.78
N ASN A 121 44.25 23.99 2.88
CA ASN A 121 45.43 24.69 2.40
C ASN A 121 45.94 25.62 3.52
N LYS A 122 47.14 25.34 4.04
CA LYS A 122 47.74 26.08 5.17
C LYS A 122 48.25 27.47 4.77
N ASP A 123 48.37 27.75 3.48
CA ASP A 123 48.89 29.01 2.96
C ASP A 123 47.77 30.00 2.56
N MET A 124 46.49 29.62 2.74
CA MET A 124 45.32 30.47 2.49
C MET A 124 45.11 31.43 3.69
N PRO A 125 45.05 32.76 3.47
CA PRO A 125 44.86 33.72 4.56
C PRO A 125 43.46 33.55 5.18
N SER A 126 43.40 33.28 6.49
CA SER A 126 42.15 33.14 7.24
C SER A 126 41.37 34.46 7.25
N SER A 127 40.21 34.52 6.60
CA SER A 127 39.29 35.65 6.76
C SER A 127 38.54 35.52 8.09
N HIS A 128 38.94 36.36 9.06
CA HIS A 128 38.25 36.84 10.27
C HIS A 128 37.10 36.00 10.86
N VAL A 129 37.42 35.15 11.83
CA VAL A 129 36.51 34.84 12.95
C VAL A 129 36.90 35.76 14.10
N THR A 130 35.98 36.57 14.61
CA THR A 130 36.23 37.47 15.75
C THR A 130 36.06 36.72 17.07
N ASP A 131 36.90 36.99 18.08
CA ASP A 131 36.86 36.35 19.42
C ASP A 131 35.47 36.34 20.07
N SER A 132 34.63 37.33 19.77
CA SER A 132 33.25 37.41 20.24
C SER A 132 32.35 36.25 19.79
N GLN A 133 32.60 35.68 18.60
CA GLN A 133 31.84 34.56 18.06
C GLN A 133 32.25 33.22 18.69
N VAL A 134 33.48 33.12 19.20
CA VAL A 134 33.98 31.91 19.87
C VAL A 134 33.41 31.81 21.29
N GLN A 135 33.33 32.94 21.99
CA GLN A 135 32.83 33.02 23.37
C GLN A 135 31.32 32.70 23.49
N GLU A 136 30.52 33.12 22.50
CA GLU A 136 29.08 32.83 22.47
C GLU A 136 28.77 31.33 22.23
N VAL A 137 29.69 30.60 21.59
CA VAL A 137 29.59 29.15 21.34
C VAL A 137 30.00 28.34 22.57
N GLU A 138 31.04 28.78 23.30
CA GLU A 138 31.47 28.13 24.56
C GLU A 138 30.41 28.24 25.67
N ASP A 139 29.76 29.40 25.81
CA ASP A 139 28.70 29.62 26.81
C ASP A 139 27.46 28.75 26.55
N ASN A 140 27.13 28.52 25.27
CA ASN A 140 26.02 27.65 24.87
C ASN A 140 26.34 26.16 25.07
N TRP A 141 27.58 25.73 24.85
CA TRP A 141 28.01 24.33 24.99
C TRP A 141 27.99 23.86 26.45
N THR A 142 28.42 24.72 27.37
CA THR A 142 28.49 24.41 28.81
C THR A 142 27.10 24.17 29.43
N ARG A 143 26.05 24.74 28.85
CA ARG A 143 24.64 24.54 29.26
C ARG A 143 24.06 23.18 28.86
N SER A 144 24.54 22.60 27.76
CA SER A 144 23.97 21.39 27.14
C SER A 144 24.56 20.07 27.71
N ALA A 145 25.74 20.12 28.35
CA ALA A 145 26.50 18.92 28.75
C ALA A 145 26.08 18.23 30.06
N ARG A 146 24.97 18.63 30.72
CA ARG A 146 24.48 17.92 31.92
C ARG A 146 23.68 16.67 31.51
N LYS A 147 24.25 15.48 31.76
CA LYS A 147 23.56 14.18 31.58
C LYS A 147 22.35 14.08 32.50
N THR A 148 21.16 14.15 31.93
CA THR A 148 19.86 14.01 32.59
C THR A 148 19.29 12.60 32.41
N ALA A 149 18.69 12.02 33.45
CA ALA A 149 17.98 10.75 33.34
C ALA A 149 16.75 10.91 32.42
N ASN A 150 16.12 9.82 31.96
CA ASN A 150 14.89 9.93 31.11
C ASN A 150 13.77 10.77 31.78
N ALA A 151 13.74 10.82 33.12
CA ALA A 151 12.82 11.65 33.88
C ALA A 151 13.18 13.16 33.88
N ASP A 152 14.42 13.50 33.52
CA ASP A 152 14.97 14.86 33.54
C ASP A 152 15.11 15.45 32.11
N LYS A 153 14.66 14.73 31.07
CA LYS A 153 14.62 15.21 29.68
C LYS A 153 13.43 16.13 29.47
N ASP A 154 13.64 17.36 28.99
CA ASP A 154 12.55 18.27 28.65
C ASP A 154 11.83 17.76 27.39
N PRO A 155 10.50 17.52 27.43
CA PRO A 155 9.72 17.13 26.24
C PRO A 155 9.88 18.07 25.04
N LYS A 156 10.28 19.33 25.27
CA LYS A 156 10.55 20.31 24.20
C LYS A 156 11.80 19.98 23.37
N ASP A 157 12.72 19.17 23.88
CA ASP A 157 13.96 18.81 23.17
C ASP A 157 13.76 17.60 22.23
N PHE A 158 12.64 16.87 22.38
CA PHE A 158 12.35 15.64 21.65
C PHE A 158 11.07 15.76 20.81
N ILE A 159 10.93 16.88 20.11
CA ILE A 159 9.76 17.23 19.29
C ILE A 159 9.44 16.16 18.24
N VAL A 160 10.37 15.30 17.84
CA VAL A 160 10.18 14.31 16.76
C VAL A 160 10.12 12.86 17.23
N SER A 161 10.27 12.57 18.53
CA SER A 161 10.38 11.18 18.99
C SER A 161 9.56 10.92 20.28
N PRO A 162 8.27 10.58 20.14
CA PRO A 162 7.33 10.44 21.25
C PRO A 162 7.63 9.22 22.12
N SER A 163 8.34 8.24 21.57
CA SER A 163 8.81 7.04 22.24
C SER A 163 10.01 7.29 23.17
N VAL A 164 10.66 8.46 23.14
CA VAL A 164 11.86 8.75 23.95
C VAL A 164 11.61 8.66 25.44
N LEU A 165 10.38 8.96 25.87
CA LEU A 165 9.96 8.95 27.27
C LEU A 165 9.18 7.69 27.67
N ILE A 166 9.00 6.76 26.73
CA ILE A 166 8.14 5.59 26.90
C ILE A 166 9.00 4.33 26.89
N ASP A 167 8.81 3.48 27.89
CA ASP A 167 9.35 2.12 27.84
C ASP A 167 8.56 1.31 26.80
N VAL A 168 9.10 1.22 25.59
CA VAL A 168 8.50 0.48 24.46
C VAL A 168 8.26 -1.00 24.81
N SER A 169 8.99 -1.58 25.77
CA SER A 169 8.75 -2.97 26.19
C SER A 169 7.45 -3.17 26.98
N GLN A 170 7.03 -2.12 27.68
CA GLN A 170 5.79 -2.10 28.47
C GLN A 170 4.63 -1.45 27.71
N TYR A 171 4.92 -0.78 26.60
CA TYR A 171 3.90 -0.19 25.74
C TYR A 171 2.94 -1.27 25.21
N ARG A 172 1.64 -0.95 25.22
CA ARG A 172 0.58 -1.77 24.65
C ARG A 172 -0.32 -0.85 23.80
N PRO A 173 -0.54 -1.20 22.52
CA PRO A 173 -1.48 -0.45 21.68
C PRO A 173 -2.89 -0.44 22.26
N GLU A 174 -3.63 0.64 22.02
CA GLU A 174 -5.04 0.71 22.40
C GLU A 174 -5.87 -0.09 21.39
N VAL A 175 -6.40 -1.24 21.82
CA VAL A 175 -7.34 -2.04 21.01
C VAL A 175 -8.67 -2.14 21.77
N ASP A 176 -9.77 -1.77 21.10
CA ASP A 176 -11.08 -1.84 21.72
C ASP A 176 -11.72 -3.24 21.65
N LYS A 177 -12.87 -3.39 22.31
CA LYS A 177 -13.61 -4.67 22.40
C LYS A 177 -14.07 -5.22 21.04
N ASN A 178 -14.11 -4.40 19.99
CA ASN A 178 -14.49 -4.80 18.65
C ASN A 178 -13.27 -5.19 17.79
N GLY A 179 -12.06 -5.14 18.37
CA GLY A 179 -10.82 -5.39 17.65
C GLY A 179 -10.27 -4.18 16.89
N THR A 180 -10.83 -2.98 17.10
CA THR A 180 -10.31 -1.77 16.45
C THR A 180 -9.06 -1.30 17.17
N TRP A 181 -7.95 -1.22 16.46
CA TRP A 181 -6.73 -0.59 16.95
C TRP A 181 -6.80 0.93 16.74
N TRP A 182 -6.67 1.67 17.83
CA TRP A 182 -6.62 3.12 17.85
C TRP A 182 -5.16 3.59 17.91
N VAL A 183 -4.65 4.07 16.78
CA VAL A 183 -3.23 4.43 16.61
C VAL A 183 -2.88 5.66 17.47
N SER A 184 -1.80 5.54 18.23
CA SER A 184 -1.23 6.57 19.09
C SER A 184 0.00 7.25 18.46
N GLU A 185 0.49 8.32 19.08
CA GLU A 185 1.74 8.96 18.63
C GLU A 185 2.94 7.99 18.69
N VAL A 186 2.91 7.00 19.59
CA VAL A 186 4.00 6.02 19.79
C VAL A 186 4.09 5.02 18.63
N ASP A 187 2.95 4.70 18.03
CA ASP A 187 2.82 3.71 16.97
C ASP A 187 3.39 4.18 15.62
N CYS A 188 3.61 5.50 15.46
CA CYS A 188 4.02 6.11 14.19
C CYS A 188 5.53 6.42 14.18
N TYR A 189 6.35 5.69 13.41
CA TYR A 189 7.81 5.88 13.41
C TYR A 189 8.40 6.71 12.23
N MET A 190 7.88 6.63 11.00
CA MET A 190 8.59 7.17 9.81
C MET A 190 7.80 8.07 8.83
N CYS A 191 6.48 8.22 8.94
CA CYS A 191 5.70 9.26 8.21
C CYS A 191 4.82 10.09 9.16
N TYR A 192 5.50 10.45 10.24
CA TYR A 192 5.01 10.75 11.57
C TYR A 192 4.23 12.07 11.69
N MET A 193 4.59 13.10 10.92
CA MET A 193 4.14 14.46 11.24
C MET A 193 2.66 14.72 10.95
N ALA A 194 2.11 14.17 9.86
CA ALA A 194 0.71 14.37 9.49
C ALA A 194 -0.25 13.54 10.37
N ALA A 195 0.05 12.25 10.57
CA ALA A 195 -0.71 11.38 11.48
C ALA A 195 -0.70 11.94 12.91
N ARG A 196 0.47 12.41 13.36
CA ARG A 196 0.57 13.06 14.67
C ARG A 196 -0.15 14.39 14.74
N ALA A 197 -0.08 15.22 13.71
CA ALA A 197 -0.85 16.47 13.67
C ALA A 197 -2.35 16.18 13.79
N ALA A 198 -2.84 15.13 13.13
CA ALA A 198 -4.23 14.67 13.26
C ALA A 198 -4.55 14.22 14.70
N ILE A 199 -3.70 13.38 15.31
CA ILE A 199 -3.87 12.93 16.70
C ILE A 199 -3.89 14.12 17.67
N LYS A 200 -2.95 15.07 17.51
CA LYS A 200 -2.87 16.29 18.34
C LYS A 200 -4.05 17.23 18.13
N ALA A 201 -4.67 17.22 16.96
CA ALA A 201 -5.91 17.93 16.69
C ALA A 201 -7.15 17.21 17.29
N GLY A 202 -6.97 16.07 17.97
CA GLY A 202 -8.02 15.33 18.65
C GLY A 202 -8.67 14.24 17.80
N HIS A 203 -8.14 13.95 16.61
CA HIS A 203 -8.62 12.86 15.78
C HIS A 203 -8.14 11.51 16.30
N ARG A 204 -8.93 10.46 16.05
CA ARG A 204 -8.57 9.07 16.32
C ARG A 204 -8.41 8.34 15.00
N LEU A 205 -7.29 7.66 14.82
CA LEU A 205 -6.98 6.91 13.61
C LEU A 205 -7.26 5.43 13.88
N ALA A 206 -8.20 4.85 13.15
CA ALA A 206 -8.65 3.48 13.34
C ALA A 206 -7.97 2.52 12.36
N VAL A 207 -7.51 1.38 12.87
CA VAL A 207 -7.03 0.23 12.10
C VAL A 207 -7.90 -0.98 12.44
N VAL A 208 -8.32 -1.73 11.43
CA VAL A 208 -9.20 -2.90 11.59
C VAL A 208 -8.72 -4.08 10.73
N ASP A 209 -9.08 -5.29 11.14
CA ASP A 209 -8.92 -6.48 10.32
C ASP A 209 -9.92 -6.49 9.15
N VAL A 210 -9.54 -7.08 8.01
CA VAL A 210 -10.39 -7.18 6.81
C VAL A 210 -11.70 -7.92 7.10
N ASP A 211 -11.69 -8.91 7.99
CA ASP A 211 -12.86 -9.71 8.36
C ASP A 211 -13.92 -8.90 9.12
N SER A 212 -13.60 -7.69 9.55
CA SER A 212 -14.54 -6.79 10.24
C SER A 212 -15.37 -5.92 9.28
N LEU A 213 -15.08 -5.93 7.98
CA LEU A 213 -15.73 -5.06 7.00
C LEU A 213 -17.03 -5.64 6.43
N PRO A 214 -17.99 -4.78 6.02
CA PRO A 214 -19.18 -5.23 5.30
C PRO A 214 -18.83 -5.87 3.95
N GLU A 215 -19.48 -6.99 3.61
CA GLU A 215 -19.22 -7.77 2.38
C GLU A 215 -19.49 -6.99 1.06
N ASP A 216 -20.35 -5.97 1.10
CA ASP A 216 -20.84 -5.25 -0.10
C ASP A 216 -20.17 -3.89 -0.34
N GLU A 217 -19.09 -3.60 0.39
CA GLU A 217 -18.37 -2.33 0.34
C GLU A 217 -16.93 -2.50 -0.14
N TYR A 218 -16.31 -1.39 -0.54
CA TYR A 218 -15.04 -1.37 -1.25
C TYR A 218 -13.90 -0.99 -0.31
N ILE A 219 -12.81 -1.74 -0.40
CA ILE A 219 -11.51 -1.33 0.13
C ILE A 219 -10.83 -0.51 -0.96
N MET A 220 -10.55 0.75 -0.67
CA MET A 220 -9.83 1.63 -1.59
C MET A 220 -8.35 1.63 -1.23
N GLY A 221 -7.52 1.16 -2.15
CA GLY A 221 -6.07 1.18 -1.99
C GLY A 221 -5.52 2.55 -2.38
N SER A 222 -4.67 3.16 -1.55
CA SER A 222 -3.93 4.38 -1.91
C SER A 222 -2.42 4.15 -2.01
N VAL A 223 -1.79 4.79 -3.00
CA VAL A 223 -0.34 4.75 -3.20
C VAL A 223 0.19 6.08 -3.72
N SER A 224 1.36 6.46 -3.25
CA SER A 224 2.14 7.55 -3.84
C SER A 224 2.84 7.06 -5.11
N TYR A 225 2.60 7.76 -6.22
CA TYR A 225 3.13 7.44 -7.53
C TYR A 225 4.04 8.56 -8.05
N GLY A 226 5.31 8.24 -8.30
CA GLY A 226 6.27 9.24 -8.79
C GLY A 226 7.72 8.94 -8.43
N ALA A 227 8.58 9.94 -8.65
CA ALA A 227 9.98 9.89 -8.29
C ALA A 227 10.16 10.30 -6.81
N PRO A 228 10.74 9.45 -5.95
CA PRO A 228 10.96 9.79 -4.54
C PRO A 228 11.78 11.07 -4.36
N THR A 229 12.72 11.35 -5.25
CA THR A 229 13.53 12.58 -5.23
C THR A 229 12.69 13.85 -5.34
N VAL A 230 11.54 13.81 -6.02
CA VAL A 230 10.65 14.97 -6.17
C VAL A 230 9.99 15.32 -4.83
N THR A 231 9.74 14.34 -3.95
CA THR A 231 9.17 14.60 -2.61
C THR A 231 10.12 15.38 -1.69
N LEU A 232 11.42 15.41 -2.00
CA LEU A 232 12.40 16.21 -1.26
C LEU A 232 12.32 17.70 -1.63
N GLU A 233 11.89 18.01 -2.84
CA GLU A 233 11.87 19.39 -3.38
C GLU A 233 10.45 19.96 -3.43
N ARG A 234 9.45 19.11 -3.64
CA ARG A 234 8.03 19.47 -3.71
C ARG A 234 7.30 18.83 -2.53
N ILE A 235 6.98 19.67 -1.54
CA ILE A 235 6.13 19.27 -0.41
C ILE A 235 4.77 18.84 -0.96
N PRO A 236 4.29 17.62 -0.64
CA PRO A 236 2.94 17.18 -1.02
C PRO A 236 1.88 18.17 -0.55
N SER A 237 0.84 18.42 -1.37
CA SER A 237 -0.25 19.32 -0.97
C SER A 237 -1.05 18.75 0.21
N GLY A 238 -1.02 17.43 0.37
CA GLY A 238 -1.82 16.70 1.35
C GLY A 238 -3.21 16.35 0.83
N THR A 239 -3.62 16.92 -0.31
CA THR A 239 -4.94 16.66 -0.92
C THR A 239 -4.90 15.55 -1.96
N GLU A 240 -3.73 15.10 -2.43
CA GLU A 240 -3.67 14.20 -3.59
C GLU A 240 -4.52 12.94 -3.38
N ALA A 241 -4.35 12.23 -2.26
CA ALA A 241 -5.15 11.05 -1.94
C ALA A 241 -6.66 11.34 -1.91
N LYS A 242 -7.03 12.49 -1.34
CA LYS A 242 -8.41 12.94 -1.22
C LYS A 242 -8.98 13.28 -2.59
N ASP A 243 -8.26 14.03 -3.41
CA ASP A 243 -8.69 14.42 -4.76
C ASP A 243 -8.84 13.19 -5.67
N ALA A 244 -7.93 12.21 -5.54
CA ALA A 244 -8.05 10.93 -6.23
C ALA A 244 -9.26 10.12 -5.74
N THR A 245 -9.47 10.03 -4.42
CA THR A 245 -10.61 9.30 -3.81
C THR A 245 -11.94 9.97 -4.15
N ASP A 246 -12.03 11.30 -4.04
CA ASP A 246 -13.19 12.10 -4.43
C ASP A 246 -13.52 11.87 -5.90
N ALA A 247 -12.53 11.95 -6.79
CA ALA A 247 -12.75 11.70 -8.21
C ALA A 247 -13.24 10.27 -8.49
N LEU A 248 -12.77 9.28 -7.72
CA LEU A 248 -13.21 7.89 -7.87
C LEU A 248 -14.66 7.72 -7.42
N LEU A 249 -15.00 8.22 -6.24
CA LEU A 249 -16.36 8.20 -5.69
C LEU A 249 -17.34 9.02 -6.54
N MET A 250 -16.93 10.18 -7.05
CA MET A 250 -17.73 11.02 -7.94
C MET A 250 -17.96 10.37 -9.30
N SER A 251 -16.94 9.70 -9.85
CA SER A 251 -17.04 9.00 -11.14
C SER A 251 -17.92 7.75 -11.04
N TYR A 252 -18.00 7.15 -9.85
CA TYR A 252 -18.74 5.93 -9.58
C TYR A 252 -19.57 6.04 -8.29
N PRO A 253 -20.72 6.74 -8.32
CA PRO A 253 -21.53 6.99 -7.12
C PRO A 253 -22.10 5.75 -6.42
N GLY A 254 -22.03 4.58 -7.06
CA GLY A 254 -22.40 3.30 -6.46
C GLY A 254 -21.31 2.68 -5.58
N LEU A 255 -20.08 3.21 -5.61
CA LEU A 255 -19.00 2.77 -4.73
C LEU A 255 -19.21 3.33 -3.33
N LYS A 256 -19.21 2.44 -2.34
CA LYS A 256 -19.16 2.79 -0.92
C LYS A 256 -17.83 2.31 -0.39
N MET A 257 -17.02 3.23 0.11
CA MET A 257 -15.75 2.89 0.74
C MET A 257 -16.01 2.40 2.17
N ALA A 258 -15.63 1.15 2.46
CA ALA A 258 -15.67 0.58 3.81
C ALA A 258 -14.37 0.86 4.58
N ALA A 259 -13.25 0.90 3.87
CA ALA A 259 -11.93 1.12 4.45
C ALA A 259 -10.92 1.61 3.41
N GLN A 260 -9.82 2.17 3.91
CA GLN A 260 -8.62 2.44 3.14
C GLN A 260 -7.58 1.33 3.37
N ALA A 261 -6.80 0.98 2.35
CA ALA A 261 -5.68 0.06 2.50
C ALA A 261 -4.40 0.64 1.93
N ALA A 262 -3.28 0.24 2.51
CA ALA A 262 -1.98 0.50 1.91
C ALA A 262 -1.87 -0.40 0.67
N ILE A 263 -1.49 0.16 -0.48
CA ILE A 263 -1.17 -0.67 -1.64
C ILE A 263 0.14 -1.44 -1.39
N GLU A 264 1.09 -0.86 -0.67
CA GLU A 264 2.36 -1.49 -0.31
C GLU A 264 2.84 -1.08 1.09
N ILE A 265 3.54 -1.98 1.78
CA ILE A 265 4.25 -1.65 3.01
C ILE A 265 5.49 -0.77 2.74
N GLY A 266 5.58 0.35 3.46
CA GLY A 266 6.77 1.20 3.46
C GLY A 266 6.47 2.70 3.39
N GLY A 267 7.35 3.48 4.02
CA GLY A 267 7.35 4.95 3.95
C GLY A 267 5.98 5.58 4.16
N MET A 268 5.61 6.49 3.26
CA MET A 268 4.37 7.25 3.32
C MET A 268 3.13 6.42 2.94
N ASN A 269 3.31 5.33 2.19
CA ASN A 269 2.21 4.49 1.73
C ASN A 269 1.56 3.69 2.87
N GLY A 270 2.33 3.35 3.92
CA GLY A 270 1.78 2.69 5.10
C GLY A 270 0.95 3.59 6.04
N ILE A 271 1.16 4.92 6.01
CA ILE A 271 0.45 5.87 6.88
C ILE A 271 -0.69 6.59 6.15
N ARG A 272 -0.58 6.75 4.83
CA ARG A 272 -1.57 7.47 4.03
C ARG A 272 -3.01 6.94 4.20
N PRO A 273 -3.27 5.62 4.24
CA PRO A 273 -4.60 5.08 4.48
C PRO A 273 -5.27 5.59 5.75
N LEU A 274 -4.50 5.84 6.82
CA LEU A 274 -5.04 6.38 8.07
C LEU A 274 -5.56 7.81 7.90
N LEU A 275 -4.79 8.63 7.17
CA LEU A 275 -5.13 10.03 6.93
C LEU A 275 -6.29 10.17 5.95
N THR A 276 -6.25 9.41 4.85
CA THR A 276 -7.35 9.38 3.89
C THR A 276 -8.59 8.79 4.52
N GLY A 277 -8.47 7.72 5.32
CA GLY A 277 -9.60 7.14 6.05
C GLY A 277 -10.29 8.15 6.97
N LEU A 278 -9.50 9.00 7.64
CA LEU A 278 -10.02 10.10 8.47
C LEU A 278 -10.89 11.09 7.67
N ASP A 279 -10.52 11.44 6.43
CA ASP A 279 -11.27 12.37 5.59
C ASP A 279 -12.69 11.87 5.25
N TYR A 280 -12.88 10.54 5.26
CA TYR A 280 -14.15 9.88 4.90
C TYR A 280 -14.82 9.16 6.06
N GLY A 281 -14.23 9.17 7.26
CA GLY A 281 -14.76 8.48 8.43
C GLY A 281 -14.73 6.95 8.34
N VAL A 282 -13.73 6.40 7.65
CA VAL A 282 -13.53 4.94 7.49
C VAL A 282 -12.19 4.49 8.10
N PRO A 283 -12.06 3.25 8.59
CA PRO A 283 -10.81 2.75 9.12
C PRO A 283 -9.78 2.44 8.02
N ALA A 284 -8.52 2.25 8.42
CA ALA A 284 -7.51 1.61 7.59
C ALA A 284 -7.48 0.10 7.84
N ILE A 285 -7.16 -0.70 6.82
CA ILE A 285 -6.94 -2.13 6.96
C ILE A 285 -5.57 -2.41 7.59
N ASP A 286 -5.51 -3.36 8.53
CA ASP A 286 -4.26 -3.95 9.03
C ASP A 286 -3.65 -4.89 7.99
N GLY A 287 -3.15 -4.30 6.91
CA GLY A 287 -2.60 -5.06 5.80
C GLY A 287 -2.30 -4.18 4.60
N ASP A 288 -1.64 -4.79 3.64
CA ASP A 288 -1.34 -4.17 2.36
C ASP A 288 -1.53 -5.15 1.21
N PHE A 289 -1.62 -4.64 -0.02
CA PHE A 289 -1.87 -5.47 -1.20
C PHE A 289 -0.62 -6.18 -1.75
N MET A 290 0.58 -6.01 -1.18
CA MET A 290 1.82 -6.61 -1.68
C MET A 290 2.61 -7.43 -0.64
N GLY A 291 2.44 -7.18 0.65
CA GLY A 291 3.25 -7.69 1.76
C GLY A 291 4.71 -7.17 1.78
N ARG A 292 5.11 -6.37 0.78
CA ARG A 292 6.43 -5.75 0.58
C ARG A 292 6.35 -4.67 -0.50
N ALA A 293 7.37 -3.83 -0.65
CA ALA A 293 7.42 -2.88 -1.77
C ALA A 293 7.86 -3.57 -3.09
N TYR A 294 7.10 -3.36 -4.17
CA TYR A 294 7.44 -3.77 -5.53
C TYR A 294 7.33 -2.58 -6.51
N PRO A 295 8.21 -2.51 -7.53
CA PRO A 295 8.29 -1.33 -8.40
C PRO A 295 7.17 -1.24 -9.46
N ARG A 296 6.19 -2.15 -9.48
CA ARG A 296 5.20 -2.30 -10.55
C ARG A 296 3.81 -2.56 -9.97
N LEU A 297 2.80 -1.79 -10.40
CA LEU A 297 1.43 -1.93 -9.89
C LEU A 297 0.82 -3.29 -10.20
N TYR A 298 1.18 -3.93 -11.33
CA TYR A 298 0.60 -5.23 -11.68
C TYR A 298 1.01 -6.40 -10.75
N ILE A 299 1.79 -6.13 -9.70
CA ILE A 299 2.22 -7.10 -8.69
C ILE A 299 1.44 -6.80 -7.40
N LEU A 300 0.11 -6.92 -7.46
CA LEU A 300 -0.81 -6.71 -6.34
C LEU A 300 -1.66 -7.95 -6.11
N THR A 301 -1.95 -8.24 -4.85
CA THR A 301 -2.73 -9.41 -4.41
C THR A 301 -4.10 -9.48 -5.09
N PRO A 302 -4.91 -8.41 -5.18
CA PRO A 302 -6.15 -8.44 -5.98
C PRO A 302 -5.96 -8.90 -7.43
N PHE A 303 -4.83 -8.57 -8.06
CA PHE A 303 -4.59 -8.90 -9.47
C PHE A 303 -4.08 -10.31 -9.66
N LEU A 304 -3.43 -10.88 -8.65
CA LEU A 304 -3.13 -12.32 -8.61
C LEU A 304 -4.41 -13.14 -8.78
N TYR A 305 -5.53 -12.65 -8.22
CA TYR A 305 -6.84 -13.28 -8.28
C TYR A 305 -7.72 -12.79 -9.46
N GLY A 306 -7.13 -12.10 -10.45
CA GLY A 306 -7.83 -11.68 -11.66
C GLY A 306 -8.83 -10.53 -11.46
N MET A 307 -8.83 -9.87 -10.31
CA MET A 307 -9.58 -8.63 -10.10
C MET A 307 -9.02 -7.52 -10.99
N SER A 308 -9.79 -6.45 -11.23
CA SER A 308 -9.40 -5.29 -12.05
C SER A 308 -9.03 -4.10 -11.15
N ALA A 309 -7.89 -3.43 -11.43
CA ALA A 309 -7.59 -2.10 -10.86
C ALA A 309 -8.43 -0.98 -11.45
N THR A 310 -9.09 -1.23 -12.59
CA THR A 310 -10.00 -0.26 -13.18
C THR A 310 -11.42 -0.48 -12.63
N PRO A 311 -12.12 0.59 -12.22
CA PRO A 311 -11.67 1.98 -12.31
C PRO A 311 -10.66 2.39 -11.23
N CYS A 312 -9.70 3.22 -11.65
CA CYS A 312 -8.75 3.89 -10.76
C CYS A 312 -8.53 5.34 -11.18
N THR A 313 -8.17 6.15 -10.21
CA THR A 313 -7.90 7.59 -10.34
C THR A 313 -6.50 7.90 -9.88
N GLN A 314 -5.89 8.93 -10.46
CA GLN A 314 -4.58 9.44 -10.09
C GLN A 314 -4.60 10.96 -10.06
N SER A 315 -4.14 11.59 -8.99
CA SER A 315 -4.18 13.04 -8.81
C SER A 315 -2.81 13.64 -8.52
N ASP A 316 -2.60 14.92 -8.88
CA ASP A 316 -1.46 15.71 -8.43
C ASP A 316 -1.80 16.65 -7.26
N GLY A 317 -0.80 17.38 -6.78
CA GLY A 317 -0.98 18.35 -5.69
C GLY A 317 -1.72 19.63 -6.06
N MET A 318 -2.12 19.80 -7.33
CA MET A 318 -2.87 20.96 -7.84
C MET A 318 -4.35 20.62 -8.07
N GLY A 319 -4.79 19.40 -7.72
CA GLY A 319 -6.15 18.93 -7.89
C GLY A 319 -6.47 18.46 -9.31
N ASN A 320 -5.46 18.29 -10.18
CA ASN A 320 -5.68 17.65 -11.48
C ASN A 320 -5.84 16.15 -11.27
N VAL A 321 -6.83 15.54 -11.92
CA VAL A 321 -7.11 14.10 -11.78
C VAL A 321 -7.21 13.41 -13.14
N VAL A 322 -6.60 12.23 -13.24
CA VAL A 322 -6.69 11.30 -14.36
C VAL A 322 -7.39 10.03 -13.91
N THR A 323 -8.47 9.67 -14.59
CA THR A 323 -9.21 8.42 -14.33
C THR A 323 -9.00 7.43 -15.48
N VAL A 324 -8.69 6.17 -15.15
CA VAL A 324 -8.68 5.08 -16.13
C VAL A 324 -9.88 4.17 -15.89
N ASN A 325 -10.91 4.36 -16.73
CA ASN A 325 -12.18 3.63 -16.61
C ASN A 325 -12.10 2.18 -17.13
N LYS A 326 -11.21 1.90 -18.08
CA LYS A 326 -11.00 0.56 -18.64
C LYS A 326 -9.61 0.45 -19.26
N CYS A 327 -8.97 -0.69 -19.09
CA CYS A 327 -7.74 -1.06 -19.78
C CYS A 327 -7.86 -2.47 -20.39
N ALA A 328 -7.03 -2.78 -21.38
CA ALA A 328 -7.00 -4.12 -21.98
C ALA A 328 -6.41 -5.17 -21.04
N ASP A 329 -5.38 -4.79 -20.28
CA ASP A 329 -4.73 -5.59 -19.25
C ASP A 329 -3.95 -4.68 -18.30
N PHE A 330 -3.47 -5.26 -17.20
CA PHE A 330 -2.72 -4.57 -16.15
C PHE A 330 -1.38 -3.98 -16.59
N ARG A 331 -0.69 -4.60 -17.54
CA ARG A 331 0.57 -4.06 -18.08
C ARG A 331 0.29 -2.81 -18.90
N LYS A 332 -0.86 -2.75 -19.58
CA LYS A 332 -1.31 -1.55 -20.29
C LYS A 332 -1.74 -0.46 -19.32
N LEU A 333 -2.44 -0.80 -18.24
CA LEU A 333 -2.82 0.15 -17.18
C LEU A 333 -1.59 0.84 -16.57
N GLU A 334 -0.60 0.05 -16.15
CA GLU A 334 0.68 0.53 -15.64
C GLU A 334 1.34 1.52 -16.60
N LYS A 335 1.33 1.23 -17.91
CA LYS A 335 1.90 2.14 -18.93
C LYS A 335 1.11 3.45 -19.05
N ILE A 336 -0.21 3.42 -18.89
CA ILE A 336 -1.07 4.62 -18.93
C ILE A 336 -0.76 5.51 -17.72
N HIS A 337 -0.76 4.97 -16.50
CA HIS A 337 -0.46 5.73 -15.29
C HIS A 337 0.98 6.24 -15.25
N ARG A 338 1.95 5.48 -15.80
CA ARG A 338 3.31 6.01 -15.98
C ARG A 338 3.30 7.26 -16.85
N LYS A 339 2.59 7.25 -17.98
CA LYS A 339 2.52 8.43 -18.85
C LYS A 339 1.75 9.59 -18.21
N ALA A 340 0.66 9.32 -17.51
CA ALA A 340 -0.08 10.34 -16.75
C ALA A 340 0.78 10.99 -15.66
N GLY A 341 1.56 10.20 -14.92
CA GLY A 341 2.45 10.68 -13.86
C GLY A 341 3.51 11.68 -14.33
N HIS A 342 3.90 11.65 -15.62
CA HIS A 342 4.79 12.66 -16.19
C HIS A 342 4.10 14.03 -16.27
N GLU A 343 2.86 14.07 -16.76
CA GLU A 343 2.06 15.30 -16.88
C GLU A 343 1.64 15.83 -15.50
N LEU A 344 1.41 14.93 -14.54
CA LEU A 344 1.07 15.24 -13.14
C LEU A 344 2.29 15.67 -12.29
N GLY A 345 3.42 15.96 -12.93
CA GLY A 345 4.59 16.55 -12.28
C GLY A 345 5.37 15.59 -11.39
N LEU A 346 5.40 14.30 -11.74
CA LEU A 346 6.32 13.30 -11.18
C LEU A 346 6.14 12.97 -9.69
N PHE A 347 5.07 13.48 -9.08
CA PHE A 347 4.55 13.02 -7.80
C PHE A 347 3.03 13.18 -7.82
N SER A 348 2.32 12.10 -7.52
CA SER A 348 0.87 11.98 -7.63
C SER A 348 0.40 10.88 -6.70
N GLN A 349 -0.90 10.76 -6.43
CA GLN A 349 -1.45 9.61 -5.71
C GLN A 349 -2.49 8.90 -6.54
N MET A 350 -2.48 7.56 -6.50
CA MET A 350 -3.44 6.73 -7.21
C MET A 350 -4.36 6.01 -6.22
N VAL A 351 -5.64 5.93 -6.56
CA VAL A 351 -6.67 5.19 -5.83
C VAL A 351 -7.38 4.23 -6.77
N GLU A 352 -7.56 2.98 -6.36
CA GLU A 352 -8.30 1.96 -7.11
C GLU A 352 -9.45 1.39 -6.31
N ALA A 353 -10.54 1.04 -7.00
CA ALA A 353 -11.70 0.37 -6.41
C ALA A 353 -11.75 -1.09 -6.89
N ASN A 354 -11.59 -2.02 -5.95
CA ASN A 354 -11.67 -3.45 -6.23
C ASN A 354 -13.10 -3.96 -5.92
N PRO A 355 -13.85 -4.49 -6.90
CA PRO A 355 -15.21 -4.98 -6.67
C PRO A 355 -15.26 -6.22 -5.80
N SER A 356 -16.24 -6.25 -4.89
CA SER A 356 -16.62 -7.40 -4.09
C SER A 356 -17.46 -8.38 -4.91
N GLY A 357 -16.80 -9.22 -5.71
CA GLY A 357 -17.39 -10.50 -6.10
C GLY A 357 -17.59 -11.34 -4.84
N ARG A 358 -18.76 -11.98 -4.69
CA ARG A 358 -19.08 -12.76 -3.48
C ARG A 358 -18.84 -14.24 -3.71
N VAL A 359 -18.05 -14.87 -2.83
CA VAL A 359 -18.00 -16.33 -2.74
C VAL A 359 -19.30 -16.78 -2.08
N LEU A 360 -20.14 -17.47 -2.84
CA LEU A 360 -21.43 -17.97 -2.36
C LEU A 360 -21.30 -19.31 -1.64
N TYR A 361 -20.31 -20.12 -2.04
CA TYR A 361 -20.17 -21.50 -1.55
C TYR A 361 -18.80 -22.08 -1.89
N VAL A 362 -18.25 -22.90 -0.99
CA VAL A 362 -17.09 -23.75 -1.26
C VAL A 362 -17.50 -25.20 -1.03
N GLY A 363 -17.27 -26.06 -2.01
CA GLY A 363 -17.70 -27.44 -1.87
C GLY A 363 -17.24 -28.36 -2.99
N LYS A 364 -17.64 -29.63 -2.87
CA LYS A 364 -17.33 -30.68 -3.83
C LYS A 364 -18.54 -30.98 -4.71
N ILE A 365 -18.33 -31.07 -6.01
CA ILE A 365 -19.35 -31.51 -6.96
C ILE A 365 -19.68 -32.98 -6.70
N VAL A 366 -20.92 -33.25 -6.31
CA VAL A 366 -21.42 -34.61 -6.02
C VAL A 366 -22.43 -35.11 -7.04
N ASN A 367 -22.87 -34.26 -7.95
CA ASN A 367 -23.67 -34.68 -9.08
C ASN A 367 -23.59 -33.65 -10.20
N VAL A 368 -23.52 -34.12 -11.43
CA VAL A 368 -23.73 -33.29 -12.63
C VAL A 368 -24.74 -34.02 -13.49
N HIS A 369 -25.91 -33.42 -13.68
CA HIS A 369 -26.90 -33.87 -14.63
C HIS A 369 -26.86 -32.93 -15.83
N ARG A 370 -26.72 -33.46 -17.04
CA ARG A 370 -26.72 -32.66 -18.27
C ARG A 370 -27.44 -33.38 -19.40
N TYR A 371 -28.18 -32.64 -20.21
CA TYR A 371 -28.83 -33.12 -21.42
C TYR A 371 -28.85 -32.00 -22.47
N VAL A 372 -29.06 -32.37 -23.73
CA VAL A 372 -29.26 -31.38 -24.80
C VAL A 372 -30.76 -31.25 -25.02
N SER A 373 -31.29 -30.03 -24.88
CA SER A 373 -32.72 -29.80 -25.06
C SER A 373 -33.12 -29.76 -26.54
N ALA A 374 -34.42 -29.81 -26.82
CA ALA A 374 -34.95 -29.71 -28.19
C ALA A 374 -34.55 -28.39 -28.91
N GLY A 375 -34.21 -27.35 -28.14
CA GLY A 375 -33.68 -26.08 -28.65
C GLY A 375 -32.17 -26.08 -28.94
N GLY A 376 -31.46 -27.19 -28.69
CA GLY A 376 -30.02 -27.31 -28.93
C GLY A 376 -29.13 -26.75 -27.82
N TYR A 377 -29.69 -26.45 -26.64
CA TYR A 377 -28.94 -25.95 -25.48
C TYR A 377 -28.45 -27.08 -24.58
N THR A 378 -27.29 -26.91 -23.94
CA THR A 378 -26.82 -27.83 -22.89
C THR A 378 -27.46 -27.42 -21.57
N GLU A 379 -28.45 -28.20 -21.13
CA GLU A 379 -29.22 -27.94 -19.93
C GLU A 379 -28.92 -28.96 -18.84
N GLY A 380 -29.08 -28.56 -17.59
CA GLY A 380 -28.75 -29.45 -16.50
C GLY A 380 -28.74 -28.80 -15.14
N SER A 381 -28.16 -29.52 -14.19
CA SER A 381 -27.87 -29.00 -12.86
C SER A 381 -26.61 -29.63 -12.29
N VAL A 382 -25.86 -28.83 -11.53
CA VAL A 382 -24.77 -29.31 -10.69
C VAL A 382 -25.19 -29.23 -9.23
N ARG A 383 -24.82 -30.26 -8.47
CA ARG A 383 -25.03 -30.32 -7.03
C ARG A 383 -23.70 -30.39 -6.30
N LEU A 384 -23.55 -29.57 -5.28
CA LEU A 384 -22.37 -29.47 -4.45
C LEU A 384 -22.72 -29.83 -3.01
N LYS A 385 -21.77 -30.47 -2.32
CA LYS A 385 -21.80 -30.70 -0.88
C LYS A 385 -20.69 -29.90 -0.20
N PRO A 386 -20.87 -29.53 1.08
CA PRO A 386 -19.77 -28.98 1.84
C PRO A 386 -18.65 -30.03 1.94
N LEU A 387 -17.41 -29.55 2.06
CA LEU A 387 -16.25 -30.42 2.25
C LEU A 387 -16.34 -31.09 3.62
N SER A 388 -16.18 -32.41 3.69
CA SER A 388 -16.07 -33.13 4.97
C SER A 388 -14.72 -32.84 5.63
N GLU A 389 -14.59 -33.14 6.94
CA GLU A 389 -13.34 -32.87 7.70
C GLU A 389 -12.10 -33.51 7.07
N ASP A 390 -12.25 -34.67 6.43
CA ASP A 390 -11.19 -35.38 5.70
C ASP A 390 -10.89 -34.79 4.30
N GLU A 391 -11.74 -33.88 3.83
CA GLU A 391 -11.60 -33.18 2.54
C GLU A 391 -11.16 -31.72 2.68
N GLN A 392 -11.05 -31.21 3.92
CA GLN A 392 -10.52 -29.88 4.24
C GLN A 392 -8.99 -29.90 4.26
N GLU A 393 -8.36 -28.89 3.67
CA GLU A 393 -6.91 -28.72 3.69
C GLU A 393 -6.45 -27.79 4.83
N TYR A 394 -5.16 -27.87 5.18
CA TYR A 394 -4.58 -27.07 6.26
C TYR A 394 -4.62 -25.58 5.87
N GLY A 395 -5.49 -24.81 6.52
CA GLY A 395 -5.70 -23.39 6.24
C GLY A 395 -7.08 -23.05 5.65
N ASP A 396 -7.90 -24.04 5.31
CA ASP A 396 -9.29 -23.80 4.96
C ASP A 396 -10.07 -23.28 6.18
N ALA A 397 -10.83 -22.20 6.00
CA ALA A 397 -11.79 -21.78 6.99
C ALA A 397 -12.81 -22.90 7.20
N VAL A 398 -13.09 -23.28 8.46
CA VAL A 398 -14.12 -24.27 8.77
C VAL A 398 -15.47 -23.70 8.32
N GLY A 399 -15.94 -24.14 7.15
CA GLY A 399 -17.24 -23.74 6.63
C GLY A 399 -18.33 -24.19 7.59
N THR A 400 -19.10 -23.24 8.12
CA THR A 400 -20.27 -23.54 8.97
C THR A 400 -21.49 -23.98 8.15
N GLU A 401 -21.44 -23.85 6.83
CA GLU A 401 -22.50 -24.24 5.93
C GLU A 401 -22.57 -25.76 5.79
N THR A 402 -23.73 -26.32 6.13
CA THR A 402 -23.98 -27.76 6.13
C THR A 402 -24.91 -28.19 5.01
N ARG A 403 -25.60 -27.24 4.37
CA ARG A 403 -26.59 -27.44 3.31
C ARG A 403 -25.91 -27.69 1.97
N GLU A 404 -26.58 -28.40 1.08
CA GLU A 404 -26.12 -28.68 -0.29
C GLU A 404 -26.43 -27.49 -1.21
N MET A 405 -25.55 -27.18 -2.16
CA MET A 405 -25.82 -26.18 -3.19
C MET A 405 -26.27 -26.83 -4.50
N VAL A 406 -27.31 -26.28 -5.12
CA VAL A 406 -27.81 -26.69 -6.44
C VAL A 406 -27.73 -25.51 -7.40
N LEU A 407 -27.07 -25.71 -8.54
CA LEU A 407 -26.93 -24.72 -9.61
C LEU A 407 -27.47 -25.29 -10.92
N PRO A 408 -28.72 -24.98 -11.29
CA PRO A 408 -29.24 -25.28 -12.62
C PRO A 408 -28.54 -24.42 -13.68
N PHE A 409 -28.38 -24.95 -14.89
CA PHE A 409 -27.76 -24.26 -16.01
C PHE A 409 -28.46 -24.53 -17.34
N GLN A 410 -28.38 -23.56 -18.25
CA GLN A 410 -28.67 -23.68 -19.68
C GLN A 410 -27.55 -22.95 -20.43
N ASN A 411 -26.51 -23.69 -20.84
CA ASN A 411 -25.17 -23.20 -21.21
C ASN A 411 -24.43 -22.44 -20.08
N GLU A 412 -25.12 -21.53 -19.40
CA GLU A 412 -24.68 -20.75 -18.23
C GLU A 412 -25.53 -21.07 -16.99
N TYR A 413 -25.00 -20.81 -15.80
CA TYR A 413 -25.70 -21.05 -14.53
C TYR A 413 -26.82 -20.03 -14.30
N LEU A 414 -27.97 -20.50 -13.82
CA LEU A 414 -29.22 -19.72 -13.78
C LEU A 414 -29.54 -19.17 -12.39
N TYR A 415 -29.24 -19.92 -11.33
CA TYR A 415 -29.38 -19.45 -9.95
C TYR A 415 -28.56 -20.31 -8.99
N ALA A 416 -28.32 -19.78 -7.80
CA ALA A 416 -27.69 -20.51 -6.70
C ALA A 416 -28.68 -20.79 -5.58
N GLU A 417 -28.91 -22.06 -5.28
CA GLU A 417 -29.86 -22.52 -4.26
C GLU A 417 -29.16 -23.33 -3.17
N LEU A 418 -29.39 -22.96 -1.91
CA LEU A 418 -29.05 -23.76 -0.74
C LEU A 418 -30.21 -24.65 -0.31
N VAL A 419 -29.91 -25.91 -0.05
CA VAL A 419 -30.89 -26.96 0.20
C VAL A 419 -30.47 -27.83 1.37
N GLU A 420 -31.39 -28.11 2.27
CA GLU A 420 -31.13 -29.02 3.39
C GLU A 420 -30.56 -30.38 2.93
N PRO A 421 -29.62 -30.96 3.69
CA PRO A 421 -28.96 -32.22 3.33
C PRO A 421 -29.94 -33.33 2.96
N GLY A 422 -29.66 -34.01 1.83
CA GLY A 422 -30.50 -35.11 1.36
C GLY A 422 -31.87 -34.71 0.79
N GLN A 423 -32.24 -33.43 0.81
CA GLN A 423 -33.44 -32.95 0.12
C GLN A 423 -33.16 -32.65 -1.35
N ALA A 424 -31.95 -32.20 -1.70
CA ALA A 424 -31.58 -31.75 -3.06
C ALA A 424 -31.87 -32.74 -4.21
N SER A 425 -31.98 -34.05 -3.92
CA SER A 425 -32.27 -35.11 -4.90
C SER A 425 -33.75 -35.51 -4.99
N LYS A 426 -34.63 -34.98 -4.14
CA LYS A 426 -36.06 -35.37 -4.11
C LYS A 426 -36.86 -34.61 -5.15
N ALA A 427 -37.51 -35.36 -6.04
CA ALA A 427 -38.45 -34.81 -7.02
C ALA A 427 -39.65 -34.17 -6.32
N GLY A 428 -40.06 -32.98 -6.76
CA GLY A 428 -41.23 -32.26 -6.23
C GLY A 428 -41.04 -31.58 -4.87
N ARG A 429 -39.79 -31.47 -4.37
CA ARG A 429 -39.51 -30.72 -3.13
C ARG A 429 -39.81 -29.22 -3.29
N PRO A 430 -40.11 -28.51 -2.20
CA PRO A 430 -40.09 -27.05 -2.22
C PRO A 430 -38.66 -26.55 -2.50
N ARG A 431 -38.58 -25.40 -3.17
CA ARG A 431 -37.32 -24.68 -3.41
C ARG A 431 -36.74 -24.22 -2.07
N GLY A 432 -35.42 -24.32 -1.94
CA GLY A 432 -34.64 -23.88 -0.79
C GLY A 432 -34.34 -22.38 -0.84
N GLU A 433 -33.35 -21.94 -0.07
CA GLU A 433 -32.91 -20.55 -0.03
C GLU A 433 -32.16 -20.19 -1.32
N ILE A 434 -32.57 -19.13 -2.00
CA ILE A 434 -31.94 -18.67 -3.24
C ILE A 434 -31.01 -17.50 -2.91
N LEU A 435 -29.72 -17.67 -3.22
CA LEU A 435 -28.69 -16.67 -2.91
C LEU A 435 -28.54 -15.63 -4.01
N CYS A 436 -28.71 -16.03 -5.27
CA CYS A 436 -28.73 -15.13 -6.43
C CYS A 436 -29.38 -15.80 -7.63
N THR A 437 -29.82 -15.01 -8.60
CA THR A 437 -30.39 -15.50 -9.86
C THR A 437 -29.87 -14.71 -11.06
N VAL A 438 -29.99 -15.28 -12.26
CA VAL A 438 -29.82 -14.51 -13.51
C VAL A 438 -30.75 -13.30 -13.50
N PRO A 439 -30.30 -12.13 -13.97
CA PRO A 439 -29.16 -11.88 -14.87
C PRO A 439 -27.75 -11.84 -14.25
N ASP A 440 -27.59 -11.99 -12.93
CA ASP A 440 -26.26 -11.99 -12.29
C ASP A 440 -25.43 -13.20 -12.74
N LEU A 441 -24.13 -12.98 -12.97
CA LEU A 441 -23.24 -14.02 -13.47
C LEU A 441 -22.80 -14.90 -12.31
N ILE A 442 -23.04 -16.20 -12.42
CA ILE A 442 -22.55 -17.22 -11.48
C ILE A 442 -21.43 -18.00 -12.17
N SER A 443 -20.32 -18.24 -11.49
CA SER A 443 -19.17 -18.97 -12.01
C SER A 443 -18.65 -19.98 -11.00
N LEU A 444 -18.14 -21.12 -11.48
CA LEU A 444 -17.44 -22.12 -10.67
C LEU A 444 -15.96 -21.99 -10.93
N VAL A 445 -15.17 -21.88 -9.87
CA VAL A 445 -13.72 -21.78 -9.92
C VAL A 445 -13.13 -23.03 -9.29
N GLY A 446 -12.27 -23.74 -10.02
CA GLY A 446 -11.55 -24.90 -9.49
C GLY A 446 -10.51 -24.51 -8.44
N THR A 447 -9.99 -25.50 -7.71
CA THR A 447 -8.89 -25.29 -6.75
C THR A 447 -7.60 -24.78 -7.39
N ASP A 448 -7.47 -24.91 -8.70
CA ASP A 448 -6.37 -24.37 -9.51
C ASP A 448 -6.57 -22.90 -9.91
N GLY A 449 -7.69 -22.29 -9.51
CA GLY A 449 -8.02 -20.89 -9.80
C GLY A 449 -8.64 -20.65 -11.18
N TYR A 450 -8.87 -21.70 -11.99
CA TYR A 450 -9.48 -21.56 -13.32
C TYR A 450 -11.00 -21.69 -13.28
N ALA A 451 -11.69 -20.92 -14.13
CA ALA A 451 -13.13 -21.02 -14.30
C ALA A 451 -13.50 -22.34 -15.00
N LEU A 452 -14.50 -23.04 -14.46
CA LEU A 452 -15.03 -24.29 -14.99
C LEU A 452 -16.32 -24.01 -15.77
N GLY A 453 -16.26 -24.17 -17.08
CA GLY A 453 -17.45 -24.13 -17.91
C GLY A 453 -18.35 -25.35 -17.68
N THR A 454 -19.61 -25.27 -18.09
CA THR A 454 -20.59 -26.36 -17.89
C THR A 454 -20.16 -27.69 -18.54
N GLN A 455 -19.35 -27.62 -19.60
CA GLN A 455 -18.72 -28.79 -20.23
C GLN A 455 -17.65 -29.46 -19.34
N ASP A 456 -16.93 -28.69 -18.52
CA ASP A 456 -15.77 -29.14 -17.74
C ASP A 456 -16.15 -29.72 -16.37
N LEU A 457 -17.43 -29.64 -16.00
CA LEU A 457 -17.95 -30.15 -14.74
C LEU A 457 -17.76 -31.67 -14.61
N ARG A 458 -17.22 -32.12 -13.48
CA ARG A 458 -17.01 -33.54 -13.17
C ARG A 458 -17.31 -33.81 -11.71
N TYR A 459 -17.79 -35.03 -11.44
CA TYR A 459 -17.94 -35.51 -10.07
C TYR A 459 -16.61 -35.48 -9.33
N GLY A 460 -16.63 -35.08 -8.06
CA GLY A 460 -15.47 -35.07 -7.16
C GLY A 460 -14.60 -33.82 -7.26
N VAL A 461 -14.85 -32.92 -8.21
CA VAL A 461 -14.08 -31.67 -8.32
C VAL A 461 -14.50 -30.73 -7.19
N ARG A 462 -13.51 -30.18 -6.49
CA ARG A 462 -13.68 -29.12 -5.50
C ARG A 462 -13.72 -27.78 -6.22
N VAL A 463 -14.68 -26.95 -5.85
CA VAL A 463 -14.91 -25.66 -6.49
C VAL A 463 -15.36 -24.61 -5.48
N SER A 464 -15.06 -23.36 -5.81
CA SER A 464 -15.68 -22.18 -5.22
C SER A 464 -16.72 -21.64 -6.19
N VAL A 465 -17.93 -21.37 -5.70
CA VAL A 465 -19.01 -20.73 -6.46
C VAL A 465 -18.94 -19.24 -6.18
N VAL A 466 -18.73 -18.45 -7.23
CA VAL A 466 -18.58 -16.99 -7.16
C VAL A 466 -19.67 -16.33 -8.00
N ALA A 467 -20.24 -15.23 -7.52
CA ALA A 467 -21.21 -14.45 -8.29
C ALA A 467 -20.77 -13.00 -8.52
N PHE A 468 -21.26 -12.41 -9.63
CA PHE A 468 -20.99 -11.05 -10.08
C PHE A 468 -22.28 -10.33 -10.50
N VAL A 469 -22.40 -9.05 -10.15
CA VAL A 469 -23.57 -8.21 -10.50
C VAL A 469 -23.69 -7.96 -12.00
N ALA A 470 -24.92 -8.02 -12.54
CA ALA A 470 -25.21 -7.75 -13.94
C ALA A 470 -25.43 -6.25 -14.23
N HIS A 471 -25.40 -5.89 -15.51
CA HIS A 471 -25.76 -4.54 -15.98
C HIS A 471 -27.22 -4.16 -15.64
N PRO A 472 -27.58 -2.97 -15.08
CA PRO A 472 -28.89 -2.42 -14.80
C PRO A 472 -29.90 -2.47 -15.90
N HIS A 473 -29.49 -2.54 -17.16
CA HIS A 473 -30.43 -2.81 -18.23
C HIS A 473 -31.18 -4.12 -17.97
N TRP A 474 -30.49 -5.10 -17.38
CA TRP A 474 -31.05 -6.36 -16.93
C TRP A 474 -31.88 -6.25 -15.65
N TYR A 475 -31.73 -5.21 -14.83
CA TYR A 475 -32.52 -5.02 -13.60
C TYR A 475 -33.81 -4.23 -13.85
N THR A 476 -34.02 -3.73 -15.08
CA THR A 476 -35.30 -3.11 -15.46
C THR A 476 -36.41 -4.17 -15.50
N PRO A 477 -37.70 -3.81 -15.34
CA PRO A 477 -38.80 -4.76 -15.49
C PRO A 477 -38.81 -5.50 -16.83
N GLN A 478 -38.26 -4.88 -17.90
CA GLN A 478 -38.11 -5.53 -19.20
C GLN A 478 -36.88 -6.44 -19.25
N GLY A 479 -35.75 -6.01 -18.70
CA GLY A 479 -34.53 -6.82 -18.57
C GLY A 479 -34.76 -8.09 -17.75
N ILE A 480 -35.46 -7.96 -16.62
CA ILE A 480 -35.88 -9.10 -15.79
C ILE A 480 -36.87 -9.98 -16.54
N ARG A 481 -37.78 -9.40 -17.35
CA ARG A 481 -38.73 -10.19 -18.15
C ARG A 481 -38.05 -11.07 -19.20
N VAL A 482 -36.97 -10.60 -19.82
CA VAL A 482 -36.30 -11.27 -20.96
C VAL A 482 -34.98 -11.96 -20.61
N GLY A 483 -34.40 -11.69 -19.44
CA GLY A 483 -33.13 -12.25 -18.99
C GLY A 483 -33.13 -12.69 -17.53
N GLY A 484 -34.26 -12.54 -16.84
CA GLY A 484 -34.48 -13.06 -15.50
C GLY A 484 -35.09 -14.47 -15.52
N PRO A 485 -35.37 -15.03 -14.33
CA PRO A 485 -35.70 -16.45 -14.19
C PRO A 485 -36.92 -16.92 -14.98
N THR A 486 -37.91 -16.05 -15.18
CA THR A 486 -39.15 -16.37 -15.90
C THR A 486 -38.92 -16.75 -17.37
N GLU A 487 -37.95 -16.12 -18.04
CA GLU A 487 -37.59 -16.44 -19.44
C GLU A 487 -37.05 -17.87 -19.55
N PHE A 488 -36.28 -18.29 -18.55
CA PHE A 488 -35.73 -19.65 -18.45
C PHE A 488 -36.73 -20.66 -17.89
N GLY A 489 -38.02 -20.33 -17.87
CA GLY A 489 -39.11 -21.24 -17.46
C GLY A 489 -39.45 -21.23 -15.97
N TYR A 490 -38.77 -20.43 -15.14
CA TYR A 490 -39.05 -20.33 -13.70
C TYR A 490 -40.08 -19.24 -13.41
N LYS A 491 -41.36 -19.54 -13.64
CA LYS A 491 -42.48 -18.58 -13.49
C LYS A 491 -42.74 -18.14 -12.04
N ASP A 492 -42.38 -18.99 -11.09
CA ASP A 492 -42.56 -18.75 -9.65
C ASP A 492 -41.23 -18.39 -8.96
N LEU A 493 -40.24 -17.87 -9.71
CA LEU A 493 -38.97 -17.41 -9.16
C LEU A 493 -38.78 -15.92 -9.47
N ASP A 494 -38.75 -15.10 -8.42
CA ASP A 494 -38.41 -13.69 -8.54
C ASP A 494 -36.90 -13.53 -8.79
N PHE A 495 -36.54 -12.41 -9.43
CA PHE A 495 -35.15 -11.98 -9.50
C PHE A 495 -34.64 -11.64 -8.09
N ILE A 496 -33.51 -12.23 -7.70
CA ILE A 496 -32.84 -11.94 -6.42
C ILE A 496 -31.48 -11.34 -6.76
N PRO A 497 -31.31 -10.01 -6.62
CA PRO A 497 -30.06 -9.34 -6.94
C PRO A 497 -28.97 -9.75 -5.96
N LEU A 498 -27.76 -9.94 -6.47
CA LEU A 498 -26.56 -10.13 -5.67
C LEU A 498 -26.18 -8.86 -4.86
N GLY A 499 -26.55 -7.67 -5.35
CA GLY A 499 -26.29 -6.37 -4.72
C GLY A 499 -26.91 -5.18 -5.49
N THR A 500 -26.74 -3.95 -4.98
CA THR A 500 -27.26 -2.70 -5.59
C THR A 500 -26.77 -2.47 -7.04
N PRO A 501 -27.54 -1.76 -7.91
CA PRO A 501 -27.43 -1.90 -9.37
C PRO A 501 -26.13 -1.34 -9.94
N TYR A 502 -25.66 -1.95 -11.03
CA TYR A 502 -24.44 -1.53 -11.72
C TYR A 502 -24.43 -0.07 -12.21
N TYR A 503 -23.25 0.39 -12.54
CA TYR A 503 -22.99 1.70 -13.11
C TYR A 503 -23.18 1.69 -14.64
N GLU A 504 -24.21 2.38 -15.17
CA GLU A 504 -24.36 2.59 -16.61
C GLU A 504 -23.46 3.72 -17.11
N PRO A 505 -22.47 3.44 -17.98
CA PRO A 505 -21.61 4.49 -18.51
C PRO A 505 -22.38 5.40 -19.47
N LYS A 506 -22.31 6.73 -19.26
CA LYS A 506 -22.95 7.73 -20.13
C LYS A 506 -22.52 7.54 -21.59
N ARG A 507 -23.50 7.48 -22.51
CA ARG A 507 -23.24 7.33 -23.96
C ARG A 507 -22.89 8.68 -24.58
N VAL A 508 -21.71 8.73 -25.19
CA VAL A 508 -21.11 9.87 -25.90
C VAL A 508 -22.08 10.61 -26.83
N THR A 509 -23.05 9.94 -27.47
CA THR A 509 -23.99 10.57 -28.41
C THR A 509 -25.04 11.50 -27.76
N GLN A 510 -25.34 11.34 -26.47
CA GLN A 510 -26.29 12.21 -25.77
C GLN A 510 -25.66 13.54 -25.35
N GLU A 511 -24.34 13.61 -25.25
CA GLU A 511 -23.62 14.78 -24.72
C GLU A 511 -23.16 15.77 -25.81
N PHE A 512 -22.98 15.31 -27.05
CA PHE A 512 -22.42 16.14 -28.14
C PHE A 512 -23.37 16.39 -29.33
N ARG A 513 -24.68 16.15 -29.20
CA ARG A 513 -25.64 16.51 -30.26
C ARG A 513 -25.83 18.04 -30.23
N PRO A 514 -25.52 18.79 -31.30
CA PRO A 514 -25.56 20.24 -31.26
C PRO A 514 -26.99 20.75 -31.08
N GLN A 515 -27.18 21.79 -30.25
CA GLN A 515 -28.30 22.71 -30.42
C GLN A 515 -27.90 23.78 -31.44
#